data_AF-A0A956XTD7-F1
#
_entry.id   AF-A0A956XTD7-F1
#
_cell.length_a   1.000
_cell.length_b   1.000
_cell.length_c   1.000
_cell.angle_alpha   90.00
_cell.angle_beta   90.00
_cell.angle_gamma   90.00
#
_symmetry.space_group_name_H-M   'P 1'
#
loop_
_entity.id
_entity.type
_entity.pdbx_description
1 polymer ?
#
loop_
_entity_poly.entity_id
_entity_poly.type
_entity_poly.pdbx_seq_one_letter_code
_entity_poly.pdbx_strand_id
1 'polypeptide(L)'
;MTQPQQPQRAAEDVLVIGAGPAGIATAYALEQARITYKVVDRANVIGSTWCSLYPSLTLNTSRYYSHMPEAPFPKDYGVFPTGAQYYSYLDDFVKSHDFNIELGVTVHSVTPAGDLWRVET
;
A
#
# COMPACT_ATOMS: atom_id res chain seq x y z
N MET A 1 9.34 20.97 -25.64
CA MET A 1 8.81 21.70 -24.46
C MET A 1 7.44 21.12 -24.16
N THR A 2 7.35 20.21 -23.20
CA THR A 2 6.05 19.64 -22.76
C THR A 2 5.34 20.73 -21.96
N GLN A 3 4.15 21.15 -22.38
CA GLN A 3 3.37 22.12 -21.62
C GLN A 3 3.02 21.51 -20.25
N PRO A 4 3.11 22.28 -19.14
CA PRO A 4 2.68 21.77 -17.85
C PRO A 4 1.19 21.43 -17.91
N GLN A 5 0.85 20.17 -17.60
CA GLN A 5 -0.52 19.73 -17.46
C GLN A 5 -1.21 20.55 -16.36
N GLN A 6 -2.42 21.04 -16.65
CA GLN A 6 -3.18 21.79 -15.65
C GLN A 6 -3.50 20.89 -14.45
N PRO A 7 -3.44 21.40 -13.22
CA PRO A 7 -3.74 20.62 -12.03
C PRO A 7 -5.20 20.15 -12.10
N GLN A 8 -5.41 18.84 -12.16
CA GLN A 8 -6.72 18.21 -12.16
C GLN A 8 -7.12 17.90 -10.72
N ARG A 9 -8.35 18.24 -10.33
CA ARG A 9 -8.89 17.80 -9.04
C ARG A 9 -9.11 16.29 -9.08
N ALA A 10 -8.53 15.58 -8.12
CA ALA A 10 -8.78 14.15 -7.94
C ALA A 10 -10.25 13.89 -7.61
N ALA A 11 -10.74 12.69 -7.94
CA ALA A 11 -12.10 12.28 -7.63
C ALA A 11 -12.23 11.81 -6.16
N GLU A 12 -11.11 11.39 -5.58
CA GLU A 12 -11.00 10.82 -4.24
C GLU A 12 -10.59 11.87 -3.20
N ASP A 13 -11.08 11.70 -1.98
CA ASP A 13 -10.81 12.61 -0.86
C ASP A 13 -9.41 12.40 -0.25
N VAL A 14 -8.89 11.17 -0.33
CA VAL A 14 -7.60 10.78 0.29
C VAL A 14 -6.66 10.15 -0.73
N LEU A 15 -5.42 10.63 -0.77
CA LEU A 15 -4.31 9.98 -1.47
C LEU A 15 -3.38 9.30 -0.46
N VAL A 16 -3.22 7.98 -0.56
CA VAL A 16 -2.27 7.20 0.21
C VAL A 16 -1.02 6.99 -0.63
N ILE A 17 0.14 7.40 -0.12
CA ILE A 17 1.42 7.27 -0.82
C ILE A 17 2.17 6.06 -0.28
N GLY A 18 2.33 5.04 -1.13
CA GLY A 18 2.97 3.77 -0.87
C GLY A 18 1.96 2.63 -0.71
N ALA A 19 2.13 1.55 -1.48
CA ALA A 19 1.37 0.30 -1.42
C ALA A 19 2.14 -0.80 -0.65
N GLY A 20 2.91 -0.40 0.37
CA GLY A 20 3.48 -1.32 1.35
C GLY A 20 2.46 -1.73 2.42
N PRO A 21 2.88 -2.49 3.47
CA PRO A 21 1.96 -2.93 4.52
C PRO A 21 1.16 -1.80 5.17
N ALA A 22 1.81 -0.67 5.45
CA ALA A 22 1.15 0.49 6.04
C ALA A 22 0.08 1.11 5.11
N GLY A 23 0.37 1.19 3.81
CA GLY A 23 -0.58 1.69 2.81
C GLY A 23 -1.76 0.76 2.61
N ILE A 24 -1.51 -0.55 2.55
CA ILE A 24 -2.54 -1.58 2.46
C ILE A 24 -3.46 -1.56 3.70
N ALA A 25 -2.88 -1.48 4.90
CA ALA A 25 -3.66 -1.36 6.13
C ALA A 25 -4.48 -0.05 6.18
N THR A 26 -3.92 1.05 5.66
CA THR A 26 -4.62 2.33 5.53
C THR A 26 -5.80 2.23 4.56
N ALA A 27 -5.62 1.60 3.40
CA ALA A 27 -6.67 1.37 2.41
C ALA A 27 -7.83 0.58 3.04
N TYR A 28 -7.53 -0.50 3.76
CA TYR A 28 -8.54 -1.26 4.51
C TYR A 28 -9.33 -0.37 5.48
N ALA A 29 -8.65 0.43 6.30
CA ALA A 29 -9.30 1.31 7.26
C ALA A 29 -10.19 2.36 6.57
N LEU A 30 -9.77 2.91 5.43
CA LEU A 30 -10.54 3.88 4.64
C LEU A 30 -11.81 3.25 4.04
N GLU A 31 -11.73 2.00 3.56
CA GLU A 31 -12.93 1.26 3.12
C GLU A 31 -13.93 1.04 4.25
N GLN A 32 -13.46 0.59 5.42
CA GLN A 32 -14.33 0.40 6.58
C GLN A 32 -14.99 1.71 7.01
N ALA A 33 -14.29 2.83 6.87
CA ALA A 33 -14.81 4.17 7.14
C ALA A 33 -15.67 4.76 6.00
N ARG A 34 -15.77 4.10 4.85
CA ARG A 34 -16.46 4.57 3.63
C ARG A 34 -15.95 5.92 3.12
N ILE A 35 -14.63 6.14 3.23
CA ILE A 35 -13.96 7.34 2.71
C ILE A 35 -13.39 7.01 1.33
N THR A 36 -13.57 7.90 0.35
CA THR A 36 -13.02 7.68 -1.00
C THR A 36 -11.50 7.89 -1.00
N TYR A 37 -10.76 6.98 -1.61
CA TYR A 37 -9.30 7.03 -1.61
C TYR A 37 -8.69 6.43 -2.86
N LYS A 38 -7.44 6.81 -3.10
CA LYS A 38 -6.52 6.16 -4.05
C LYS A 38 -5.19 5.89 -3.36
N VAL A 39 -4.63 4.71 -3.59
CA VAL A 39 -3.25 4.37 -3.18
C VAL A 39 -2.36 4.45 -4.40
N VAL A 40 -1.21 5.10 -4.28
CA VAL A 40 -0.19 5.16 -5.34
C VAL A 40 1.13 4.57 -4.85
N ASP A 41 1.83 3.80 -5.67
CA ASP A 41 3.20 3.37 -5.38
C ASP A 41 4.08 3.51 -6.62
N ARG A 42 5.34 3.91 -6.41
CA ARG A 42 6.34 4.02 -7.48
C ARG A 42 6.74 2.67 -8.07
N ALA A 43 6.64 1.60 -7.29
CA ALA A 43 6.96 0.26 -7.74
C ALA A 43 5.81 -0.32 -8.56
N ASN A 44 6.13 -1.24 -9.46
CA ASN A 44 5.15 -1.96 -10.28
C ASN A 44 4.49 -3.14 -9.56
N VAL A 45 4.77 -3.31 -8.26
CA VAL A 45 4.22 -4.37 -7.39
C VAL A 45 3.96 -3.81 -6.01
N ILE A 46 2.91 -4.29 -5.35
CA ILE A 46 2.64 -3.99 -3.93
C ILE A 46 3.77 -4.50 -3.05
N GLY A 47 3.96 -3.91 -1.87
CA GLY A 47 4.90 -4.43 -0.88
C GLY A 47 6.31 -4.67 -1.42
N SER A 48 6.75 -3.91 -2.43
CA SER A 48 7.97 -4.19 -3.24
C SER A 48 9.22 -4.50 -2.41
N THR A 49 9.39 -3.83 -1.28
CA THR A 49 10.44 -4.13 -0.31
C THR A 49 10.46 -5.61 0.10
N TRP A 50 9.30 -6.21 0.38
CA TRP A 50 9.20 -7.58 0.87
C TRP A 50 9.45 -8.66 -0.18
N CYS A 51 9.24 -8.36 -1.47
CA CYS A 51 9.62 -9.28 -2.55
C CYS A 51 11.09 -9.11 -2.99
N SER A 52 11.74 -7.98 -2.68
CA SER A 52 13.10 -7.67 -3.14
C SER A 52 14.20 -7.88 -2.09
N LEU A 53 13.84 -8.19 -0.83
CA LEU A 53 14.80 -8.42 0.23
C LEU A 53 15.50 -9.79 0.10
N TYR A 54 16.53 -9.99 0.93
CA TYR A 54 17.37 -11.19 0.90
C TYR A 54 16.59 -12.47 1.25
N PRO A 55 16.91 -13.63 0.65
CA PRO A 55 16.09 -14.85 0.76
C PRO A 55 15.93 -15.40 2.19
N SER A 56 16.91 -15.16 3.07
CA SER A 56 16.89 -15.64 4.46
C SER A 56 16.08 -14.76 5.42
N LEU A 57 15.45 -13.68 4.93
CA LEU A 57 14.67 -12.78 5.76
C LEU A 57 13.50 -13.53 6.41
N THR A 58 13.37 -13.35 7.72
CA THR A 58 12.20 -13.72 8.51
C THR A 58 11.73 -12.52 9.30
N LEU A 59 10.43 -12.46 9.59
CA LEU A 59 9.88 -11.41 10.45
C LEU A 59 10.49 -11.54 11.86
N ASN A 60 10.87 -10.42 12.45
CA ASN A 60 11.30 -10.35 13.85
C ASN A 60 10.12 -10.35 14.84
N THR A 61 8.89 -10.24 14.34
CA THR A 61 7.64 -10.30 15.10
C THR A 61 6.85 -11.54 14.70
N SER A 62 6.14 -12.14 15.66
CA SER A 62 5.37 -13.35 15.38
C SER A 62 4.17 -13.05 14.49
N ARG A 63 3.72 -14.04 13.71
CA ARG A 63 2.51 -13.95 12.88
C ARG A 63 1.25 -13.46 13.61
N TYR A 64 1.17 -13.63 14.92
CA TYR A 64 0.05 -13.14 15.74
C TYR A 64 0.00 -11.62 15.92
N TYR A 65 1.10 -10.92 15.65
CA TYR A 65 1.21 -9.47 15.78
C TYR A 65 1.40 -8.76 14.44
N SER A 66 1.80 -9.49 13.40
CA SER A 66 2.15 -8.91 12.09
C SER A 66 1.03 -9.03 11.05
N HIS A 67 -0.15 -9.50 11.44
CA HIS A 67 -1.25 -9.75 10.53
C HIS A 67 -2.00 -8.46 10.19
N MET A 68 -2.51 -8.37 8.96
CA MET A 68 -3.51 -7.40 8.53
C MET A 68 -4.81 -7.55 9.33
N PRO A 69 -5.60 -6.47 9.45
CA PRO A 69 -6.88 -6.49 10.17
C PRO A 69 -7.76 -7.64 9.69
N GLU A 70 -8.29 -8.41 10.65
CA GLU A 70 -9.25 -9.50 10.41
C GLU A 70 -8.77 -10.63 9.47
N ALA A 71 -7.48 -10.64 9.09
CA ALA A 71 -6.90 -11.62 8.19
C ALA A 71 -5.72 -12.33 8.85
N PRO A 72 -5.93 -13.43 9.61
CA PRO A 72 -4.81 -14.16 10.19
C PRO A 72 -3.94 -14.79 9.11
N PHE A 73 -2.63 -14.95 9.39
CA PHE A 73 -1.75 -15.71 8.50
C PHE A 73 -2.20 -17.17 8.35
N PRO A 74 -1.90 -17.81 7.20
CA PRO A 74 -2.04 -19.25 7.01
C PRO A 74 -1.39 -20.06 8.14
N LYS A 75 -2.02 -21.18 8.52
CA LYS A 75 -1.58 -22.00 9.68
C LYS A 75 -0.28 -22.77 9.43
N ASP A 76 0.02 -23.03 8.17
CA ASP A 76 1.23 -23.68 7.69
C ASP A 76 2.44 -22.74 7.66
N TYR A 77 2.24 -21.44 7.83
CA TYR A 77 3.35 -20.51 8.04
C TYR A 77 3.95 -20.70 9.44
N GLY A 78 5.27 -20.61 9.53
CA GLY A 78 5.99 -20.66 10.81
C GLY A 78 5.61 -19.50 11.74
N VAL A 79 6.01 -19.57 13.01
CA VAL A 79 5.76 -18.49 14.00
C VAL A 79 6.29 -17.14 13.50
N PHE A 80 7.42 -17.16 12.79
CA PHE A 80 8.06 -16.02 12.14
C PHE A 80 8.06 -16.26 10.63
N PRO A 81 7.06 -15.73 9.89
CA PRO A 81 6.98 -15.88 8.44
C PRO A 81 8.25 -15.39 7.74
N THR A 82 8.63 -16.02 6.63
CA THR A 82 9.69 -15.51 5.77
C THR A 82 9.24 -14.23 5.06
N GLY A 83 10.19 -13.44 4.53
CA GLY A 83 9.87 -12.27 3.70
C GLY A 83 8.98 -12.62 2.51
N ALA A 84 9.27 -13.74 1.83
CA ALA A 84 8.47 -14.24 0.71
C ALA A 84 7.05 -14.66 1.15
N GLN A 85 6.92 -15.32 2.31
CA GLN A 85 5.62 -15.67 2.89
C GLN A 85 4.82 -14.42 3.25
N TYR A 86 5.47 -13.41 3.84
CA TYR A 86 4.81 -12.15 4.17
C TYR A 86 4.33 -11.41 2.92
N TYR A 87 5.16 -11.35 1.86
CA TYR A 87 4.75 -10.80 0.58
C TYR A 87 3.53 -11.53 0.00
N SER A 88 3.57 -12.87 -0.07
CA SER A 88 2.44 -13.67 -0.57
C SER A 88 1.16 -13.39 0.22
N TYR A 89 1.28 -13.28 1.54
CA TYR A 89 0.16 -12.95 2.42
C TYR A 89 -0.43 -11.55 2.15
N LEU A 90 0.41 -10.55 1.90
CA LEU A 90 -0.05 -9.19 1.54
C LEU A 90 -0.74 -9.19 0.18
N ASP A 91 -0.19 -9.92 -0.80
CA ASP A 91 -0.75 -10.03 -2.14
C ASP A 91 -2.13 -10.72 -2.12
N ASP A 92 -2.27 -11.80 -1.35
CA ASP A 92 -3.56 -12.46 -1.14
C ASP A 92 -4.57 -11.54 -0.44
N PHE A 93 -4.12 -10.78 0.57
CA PHE A 93 -4.97 -9.80 1.25
C PHE A 93 -5.49 -8.74 0.27
N VAL A 94 -4.61 -8.13 -0.52
CA VAL A 94 -4.99 -7.14 -1.54
C VAL A 94 -5.95 -7.74 -2.57
N LYS A 95 -5.70 -8.94 -3.08
CA LYS A 95 -6.57 -9.61 -4.07
C LYS A 95 -7.96 -9.97 -3.54
N SER A 96 -8.10 -10.14 -2.23
CA SER A 96 -9.40 -10.41 -1.59
C SER A 96 -10.24 -9.14 -1.34
N HIS A 97 -9.67 -7.96 -1.62
CA HIS A 97 -10.32 -6.66 -1.48
C HIS A 97 -10.34 -5.92 -2.83
N ASP A 98 -11.19 -4.91 -2.95
CA ASP A 98 -11.31 -4.09 -4.17
C ASP A 98 -10.58 -2.74 -3.99
N PHE A 99 -9.33 -2.81 -3.50
CA PHE A 99 -8.57 -1.60 -3.20
C PHE A 99 -8.23 -0.80 -4.48
N ASN A 100 -8.48 0.51 -4.44
CA ASN A 100 -8.09 1.44 -5.52
C ASN A 100 -6.58 1.72 -5.48
N ILE A 101 -5.76 0.79 -5.98
CA ILE A 101 -4.30 0.88 -6.00
C ILE A 101 -3.81 1.11 -7.44
N GLU A 102 -3.03 2.17 -7.63
CA GLU A 102 -2.35 2.49 -8.88
C GLU A 102 -0.83 2.37 -8.69
N LEU A 103 -0.20 1.44 -9.43
CA LEU A 103 1.23 1.14 -9.34
C LEU A 103 2.01 1.84 -10.46
N GLY A 104 3.31 2.05 -10.24
CA GLY A 104 4.19 2.76 -11.18
C GLY A 104 4.06 4.29 -11.14
N VAL A 105 3.44 4.85 -10.11
CA VAL A 105 3.19 6.30 -9.95
C VAL A 105 4.17 6.88 -8.91
N THR A 106 5.02 7.82 -9.33
CA THR A 106 6.06 8.38 -8.45
C THR A 106 5.66 9.75 -7.94
N VAL A 107 5.20 9.82 -6.69
CA VAL A 107 4.98 11.13 -6.07
C VAL A 107 6.31 11.89 -5.91
N HIS A 108 6.45 13.02 -6.59
CA HIS A 108 7.61 13.91 -6.57
C HIS A 108 7.51 14.98 -5.48
N SER A 109 6.32 15.53 -5.27
CA SER A 109 6.11 16.59 -4.28
C SER A 109 4.69 16.59 -3.74
N VAL A 110 4.54 17.05 -2.49
CA VAL A 110 3.25 17.27 -1.82
C VAL A 110 3.31 18.64 -1.17
N THR A 111 2.41 19.55 -1.58
CA THR A 111 2.40 20.94 -1.10
C THR A 111 1.00 21.36 -0.67
N PRO A 112 0.86 22.19 0.38
CA PRO A 112 -0.45 22.74 0.75
C PRO A 112 -1.05 23.59 -0.37
N ALA A 113 -2.36 23.46 -0.60
CA ALA A 113 -3.12 24.20 -1.59
C ALA A 113 -4.50 24.59 -1.04
N GLY A 114 -4.52 25.61 -0.16
CA GLY A 114 -5.73 25.97 0.59
C GLY A 114 -6.07 24.89 1.60
N ASP A 115 -7.32 24.40 1.56
CA ASP A 115 -7.80 23.29 2.42
C ASP A 115 -7.44 21.91 1.86
N LEU A 116 -6.73 21.85 0.73
CA LEU A 116 -6.36 20.62 0.03
C LEU A 116 -4.83 20.49 -0.09
N TRP A 117 -4.40 19.39 -0.68
CA TRP A 117 -3.01 19.13 -1.05
C TRP A 117 -2.87 19.11 -2.57
N ARG A 118 -1.79 19.73 -3.07
CA ARG A 118 -1.31 19.54 -4.44
C ARG A 118 -0.24 18.47 -4.43
N VAL A 119 -0.43 17.45 -5.26
CA VAL A 119 0.49 16.34 -5.41
C VAL A 119 1.00 16.32 -6.85
N GLU A 120 2.32 16.24 -7.01
CA GLU A 120 2.98 16.04 -8.30
C GLU A 120 3.44 14.60 -8.38
N THR A 121 3.05 13.88 -9.44
CA THR A 121 3.29 12.44 -9.64
C THR A 121 4.00 12.13 -10.94
#